data_AF-A0A971BFA5-F1
#
_entry.id   AF-A0A971BFA5-F1
#
_cell.length_a   1.000
_cell.length_b   1.000
_cell.length_c   1.000
_cell.angle_alpha   90.00
_cell.angle_beta   90.00
_cell.angle_gamma   90.00
#
_symmetry.space_group_name_H-M   'P 1'
#
loop_
_entity.id
_entity.type
_entity.pdbx_description
1 polymer ?
#
loop_
_entity_poly.entity_id
_entity_poly.type
_entity_poly.pdbx_seq_one_letter_code
_entity_poly.pdbx_strand_id
1 'polypeptide(L)'
;MRQVTVKTVISAPREEIFDFVADLSKRPSYCDHYQRHYRLARANPVGLGAAARFQLRLPLAREWAEIDIRVCDRPRRIVEEGPIGRLGRSRLVAVYDFVPEAAGTTRVELTVYAEQRHFVDKIKHFGASGSIRRRSAKALRRLRDLFEEGRAADVQGATVAGYDPGKAPRFGAHIEPRDSLAVADR
;
A
#
# COMPACT_ATOMS: atom_id res chain seq x y z
N MET A 1 -15.24 14.33 -11.01
CA MET A 1 -14.38 13.49 -10.16
C MET A 1 -13.14 14.31 -9.85
N ARG A 2 -12.62 14.37 -8.61
CA ARG A 2 -11.40 15.17 -8.31
C ARG A 2 -10.21 14.21 -8.15
N GLN A 3 -9.47 14.05 -9.25
CA GLN A 3 -8.18 13.37 -9.26
C GLN A 3 -7.19 14.11 -8.38
N VAL A 4 -6.30 13.37 -7.72
CA VAL A 4 -5.20 13.92 -6.92
C VAL A 4 -3.90 13.35 -7.45
N THR A 5 -2.97 14.22 -7.83
CA THR A 5 -1.62 13.84 -8.21
C THR A 5 -0.63 14.40 -7.19
N VAL A 6 0.30 13.57 -6.76
CA VAL A 6 1.46 13.92 -5.93
C VAL A 6 2.71 13.39 -6.59
N LYS A 7 3.86 14.01 -6.32
CA LYS A 7 5.14 13.59 -6.90
C LYS A 7 6.27 13.71 -5.90
N THR A 8 7.32 12.94 -6.11
CA THR A 8 8.60 13.06 -5.42
C THR A 8 9.73 12.71 -6.37
N VAL A 9 10.95 13.10 -6.04
CA VAL A 9 12.17 12.70 -6.75
C VAL A 9 12.95 11.79 -5.80
N ILE A 10 13.43 10.66 -6.32
CA ILE A 10 14.16 9.63 -5.57
C ILE A 10 15.53 9.45 -6.22
N SER A 11 16.58 9.46 -5.40
CA SER A 11 17.95 9.21 -5.83
C SER A 11 18.23 7.71 -6.05
N ALA A 12 17.55 7.11 -7.03
CA ALA A 12 17.74 5.73 -7.44
C ALA A 12 17.28 5.50 -8.91
N PRO A 13 17.82 4.48 -9.59
CA PRO A 13 17.39 4.09 -10.93
C PRO A 13 15.89 3.77 -10.97
N ARG A 14 15.21 4.20 -12.04
CA ARG A 14 13.76 4.01 -12.20
C ARG A 14 13.37 2.53 -12.19
N GLU A 15 14.26 1.67 -12.68
CA GLU A 15 14.10 0.22 -12.73
C GLU A 15 13.96 -0.36 -11.32
N GLU A 16 14.77 0.07 -10.37
CA GLU A 16 14.74 -0.44 -8.99
C GLU A 16 13.47 0.04 -8.26
N ILE A 17 13.13 1.32 -8.42
CA ILE A 17 11.93 1.88 -7.81
C ILE A 17 10.67 1.23 -8.40
N PHE A 18 10.65 1.02 -9.72
CA PHE A 18 9.57 0.33 -10.40
C PHE A 18 9.37 -1.08 -9.84
N ASP A 19 10.45 -1.88 -9.74
CA ASP A 19 10.35 -3.25 -9.23
C ASP A 19 9.90 -3.28 -7.77
N PHE A 20 10.33 -2.30 -6.98
CA PHE A 20 9.91 -2.17 -5.60
C PHE A 20 8.41 -1.87 -5.49
N VAL A 21 7.87 -0.98 -6.32
CA VAL A 21 6.44 -0.62 -6.30
C VAL A 21 5.58 -1.73 -6.93
N ALA A 22 6.05 -2.38 -7.98
CA ALA A 22 5.38 -3.50 -8.65
C ALA A 22 5.26 -4.75 -7.77
N ASP A 23 6.05 -4.85 -6.70
CA ASP A 23 5.94 -5.87 -5.67
C ASP A 23 5.01 -5.40 -4.54
N LEU A 24 3.77 -5.89 -4.56
CA LEU A 24 2.77 -5.57 -3.55
C LEU A 24 3.16 -6.08 -2.15
N SER A 25 4.05 -7.06 -2.02
CA SER A 25 4.52 -7.52 -0.70
C SER A 25 5.27 -6.40 0.04
N LYS A 26 5.93 -5.49 -0.68
CA LYS A 26 6.71 -4.39 -0.10
C LYS A 26 5.85 -3.19 0.29
N ARG A 27 4.58 -3.14 -0.14
CA ARG A 27 3.66 -2.00 0.08
C ARG A 27 3.56 -1.52 1.54
N PRO A 28 3.50 -2.41 2.56
CA PRO A 28 3.39 -1.96 3.94
C PRO A 28 4.55 -1.08 4.41
N SER A 29 5.76 -1.27 3.86
CA SER A 29 6.95 -0.50 4.25
C SER A 29 6.80 1.02 4.09
N TYR A 30 5.93 1.49 3.19
CA TYR A 30 5.68 2.91 2.94
C TYR A 30 4.20 3.32 3.02
N CYS A 31 3.25 2.39 3.13
CA CYS A 31 1.81 2.69 3.16
C CYS A 31 1.07 2.30 4.46
N ASP A 32 1.75 1.70 5.45
CA ASP A 32 1.13 1.26 6.71
C ASP A 32 0.44 2.36 7.53
N HIS A 33 0.76 3.65 7.31
CA HIS A 33 0.13 4.77 8.02
C HIS A 33 -1.36 4.93 7.70
N TYR A 34 -1.83 4.36 6.58
CA TYR A 34 -3.23 4.47 6.16
C TYR A 34 -3.83 3.19 5.56
N GLN A 35 -3.01 2.22 5.16
CA GLN A 35 -3.43 0.87 4.77
C GLN A 35 -3.20 -0.09 5.94
N ARG A 36 -4.27 -0.52 6.60
CA ARG A 36 -4.23 -1.43 7.76
C ARG A 36 -4.69 -2.83 7.38
N HIS A 37 -4.32 -3.83 8.18
CA HIS A 37 -4.66 -5.24 7.92
C HIS A 37 -4.29 -5.68 6.50
N TYR A 38 -3.12 -5.23 6.04
CA TYR A 38 -2.64 -5.49 4.70
C TYR A 38 -2.31 -6.97 4.54
N ARG A 39 -2.81 -7.57 3.46
CA ARG A 39 -2.50 -8.94 3.08
C ARG A 39 -2.50 -9.08 1.57
N LEU A 40 -1.65 -9.96 1.06
CA LEU A 40 -1.73 -10.37 -0.33
C LEU A 40 -3.05 -11.13 -0.55
N ALA A 41 -3.72 -10.81 -1.66
CA ALA A 41 -4.93 -11.50 -2.10
C ALA A 41 -4.60 -12.68 -3.04
N ARG A 42 -3.35 -12.73 -3.56
CA ARG A 42 -2.85 -13.76 -4.46
C ARG A 42 -1.43 -14.17 -4.07
N ALA A 43 -1.04 -15.38 -4.46
CA ALA A 43 0.29 -15.92 -4.16
C ALA A 43 1.41 -15.18 -4.88
N ASN A 44 1.20 -14.79 -6.15
CA ASN A 44 2.14 -13.92 -6.87
C ASN A 44 1.95 -12.46 -6.40
N PRO A 45 2.95 -11.84 -5.74
CA PRO A 45 2.85 -10.45 -5.29
C PRO A 45 3.38 -9.44 -6.31
N VAL A 46 3.99 -9.88 -7.41
CA VAL A 46 4.76 -9.01 -8.30
C VAL A 46 4.09 -8.87 -9.67
N GLY A 47 4.01 -7.63 -10.13
CA GLY A 47 3.66 -7.29 -11.51
C GLY A 47 2.20 -7.54 -11.86
N LEU A 48 1.93 -7.75 -13.15
CA LEU A 48 0.56 -7.87 -13.68
C LEU A 48 -0.23 -8.96 -12.95
N GLY A 49 -1.43 -8.60 -12.47
CA GLY A 49 -2.33 -9.51 -11.78
C GLY A 49 -1.97 -9.79 -10.32
N ALA A 50 -0.88 -9.22 -9.78
CA ALA A 50 -0.64 -9.17 -8.35
C ALA A 50 -1.78 -8.41 -7.66
N ALA A 51 -2.23 -8.90 -6.51
CA ALA A 51 -3.36 -8.30 -5.81
C ALA A 51 -3.17 -8.29 -4.29
N ALA A 52 -3.75 -7.28 -3.65
CA ALA A 52 -3.70 -7.12 -2.21
C ALA A 52 -5.01 -6.54 -1.66
N ARG A 53 -5.28 -6.87 -0.40
CA ARG A 53 -6.46 -6.42 0.34
C ARG A 53 -6.05 -5.74 1.63
N PHE A 54 -6.68 -4.61 1.93
CA PHE A 54 -6.40 -3.82 3.13
C PHE A 54 -7.60 -2.97 3.53
N GLN A 55 -7.59 -2.50 4.77
CA GLN A 55 -8.54 -1.52 5.28
C GLN A 55 -7.95 -0.11 5.16
N LEU A 56 -8.62 0.77 4.42
CA LEU A 56 -8.31 2.19 4.34
C LEU A 56 -8.94 2.93 5.51
N ARG A 57 -8.10 3.62 6.30
CA ARG A 57 -8.58 4.49 7.38
C ARG A 57 -8.96 5.86 6.82
N LEU A 58 -10.13 6.09 6.25
CA LEU A 58 -10.58 7.42 5.80
C LEU A 58 -10.92 8.34 6.99
N PRO A 59 -10.99 9.68 6.82
CA PRO A 59 -11.25 10.61 7.93
C PRO A 59 -12.51 10.31 8.74
N LEU A 60 -13.55 9.75 8.12
CA LEU A 60 -14.86 9.48 8.73
C LEU A 60 -15.33 8.03 8.55
N ALA A 61 -14.49 7.16 7.99
CA ALA A 61 -14.88 5.79 7.66
C ALA A 61 -13.68 4.85 7.62
N ARG A 62 -13.94 3.56 7.79
CA ARG A 62 -12.95 2.49 7.54
C ARG A 62 -13.53 1.60 6.46
N GLU A 63 -12.90 1.61 5.31
CA GLU A 63 -13.39 0.88 4.14
C GLU A 63 -12.39 -0.20 3.74
N TRP A 64 -12.89 -1.41 3.48
CA TRP A 64 -12.07 -2.42 2.84
C TRP A 64 -11.86 -2.06 1.38
N ALA A 65 -10.62 -2.20 0.93
CA ALA A 65 -10.23 -2.08 -0.46
C ALA A 65 -9.49 -3.35 -0.88
N GLU A 66 -9.68 -3.70 -2.13
CA GLU A 66 -8.85 -4.65 -2.85
C GLU A 66 -8.29 -3.93 -4.07
N ILE A 67 -7.01 -4.15 -4.35
CA ILE A 67 -6.36 -3.64 -5.56
C ILE A 67 -5.71 -4.80 -6.29
N ASP A 68 -5.67 -4.69 -7.59
CA ASP A 68 -4.89 -5.53 -8.47
C ASP A 68 -4.11 -4.66 -9.47
N ILE A 69 -2.92 -5.11 -9.84
CA ILE A 69 -2.11 -4.45 -10.86
C ILE A 69 -2.67 -4.85 -12.23
N ARG A 70 -3.26 -3.89 -12.96
CA ARG A 70 -3.79 -4.08 -14.32
C ARG A 70 -2.84 -3.70 -15.44
N VAL A 71 -1.95 -2.76 -15.16
CA VAL A 71 -0.90 -2.36 -16.11
C VAL A 71 0.43 -2.40 -15.37
N CYS A 72 1.43 -3.02 -15.98
CA CYS A 72 2.77 -3.14 -15.46
C CYS A 72 3.77 -3.01 -16.62
N ASP A 73 3.91 -1.80 -17.15
CA ASP A 73 4.81 -1.47 -18.26
C ASP A 73 6.17 -1.05 -17.70
N ARG A 74 7.06 -2.03 -17.49
CA ARG A 74 8.39 -1.79 -16.90
C ARG A 74 9.28 -0.99 -17.86
N PRO A 75 10.01 0.04 -17.39
CA PRO A 75 10.03 0.62 -16.03
C PRO A 75 9.23 1.94 -15.95
N ARG A 76 8.19 2.12 -16.78
CA ARG A 76 7.53 3.42 -17.03
C ARG A 76 6.27 3.63 -16.22
N ARG A 77 5.41 2.61 -16.10
CA ARG A 77 4.05 2.80 -15.57
C ARG A 77 3.48 1.57 -14.88
N ILE A 78 2.81 1.82 -13.76
CA ILE A 78 1.97 0.84 -13.06
C ILE A 78 0.58 1.42 -12.88
N VAL A 79 -0.46 0.63 -13.18
CA VAL A 79 -1.84 0.98 -12.88
C VAL A 79 -2.41 -0.08 -11.94
N GLU A 80 -2.79 0.36 -10.76
CA GLU A 80 -3.50 -0.40 -9.75
C GLU A 80 -4.96 0.03 -9.75
N GLU A 81 -5.87 -0.94 -9.66
CA GLU A 81 -7.28 -0.65 -9.51
C GLU A 81 -8.00 -1.72 -8.73
N GLY A 82 -9.16 -1.38 -8.19
CA GLY A 82 -10.03 -2.38 -7.61
C GLY A 82 -11.15 -1.79 -6.76
N PRO A 83 -12.00 -2.65 -6.21
CA PRO A 83 -13.17 -2.23 -5.46
C PRO A 83 -12.77 -1.61 -4.10
N ILE A 84 -13.46 -0.52 -3.75
CA ILE A 84 -13.42 0.08 -2.41
C ILE A 84 -14.84 0.15 -1.82
N GLY A 85 -14.91 -0.15 -0.53
CA GLY A 85 -16.09 0.02 0.32
C GLY A 85 -16.97 -1.22 0.43
N ARG A 86 -18.02 -1.12 1.26
CA ARG A 86 -19.01 -2.19 1.42
C ARG A 86 -19.65 -2.54 0.07
N LEU A 87 -19.51 -3.81 -0.36
CA LEU A 87 -19.95 -4.36 -1.66
C LEU A 87 -19.17 -3.86 -2.90
N GLY A 88 -18.00 -3.22 -2.75
CA GLY A 88 -17.20 -2.78 -3.89
C GLY A 88 -17.87 -1.73 -4.76
N ARG A 89 -18.66 -0.84 -4.14
CA ARG A 89 -19.54 0.14 -4.81
C ARG A 89 -18.79 1.23 -5.60
N SER A 90 -17.53 1.47 -5.28
CA SER A 90 -16.66 2.41 -5.99
C SER A 90 -15.39 1.69 -6.45
N ARG A 91 -14.77 2.18 -7.53
CA ARG A 91 -13.48 1.67 -8.00
C ARG A 91 -12.39 2.67 -7.63
N LEU A 92 -11.41 2.24 -6.85
CA LEU A 92 -10.18 2.98 -6.61
C LEU A 92 -9.23 2.75 -7.78
N VAL A 93 -8.59 3.81 -8.26
CA VAL A 93 -7.52 3.73 -9.26
C VAL A 93 -6.31 4.50 -8.74
N ALA A 94 -5.14 3.88 -8.84
CA ALA A 94 -3.84 4.49 -8.56
C ALA A 94 -2.90 4.25 -9.76
N VAL A 95 -2.37 5.33 -10.31
CA VAL A 95 -1.42 5.31 -11.44
C VAL A 95 -0.08 5.82 -10.95
N TYR A 96 0.94 4.99 -11.09
CA TYR A 96 2.34 5.36 -10.88
C TYR A 96 3.00 5.59 -12.24
N ASP A 97 3.64 6.75 -12.39
CA ASP A 97 4.51 7.09 -13.50
C ASP A 97 5.94 7.29 -12.99
N PHE A 98 6.90 6.67 -13.68
CA PHE A 98 8.32 6.72 -13.33
C PHE A 98 9.08 7.41 -14.47
N VAL A 99 9.52 8.63 -14.21
CA VAL A 99 10.22 9.47 -15.18
C VAL A 99 11.68 9.56 -14.79
N PRO A 100 12.63 9.07 -15.62
CA PRO A 100 14.04 9.29 -15.35
C PRO A 100 14.35 10.79 -15.44
N GLU A 101 15.13 11.28 -14.49
CA GLU A 101 15.67 12.64 -14.48
C GLU A 101 17.21 12.59 -14.50
N ALA A 102 17.84 13.77 -14.48
CA ALA A 102 19.30 13.86 -14.51
C ALA A 102 19.93 13.22 -13.24
N ALA A 103 21.23 12.92 -13.34
CA ALA A 103 22.04 12.42 -12.22
C ALA A 103 21.52 11.11 -11.57
N GLY A 104 20.90 10.22 -12.35
CA GLY A 104 20.43 8.92 -11.85
C GLY A 104 19.24 9.02 -10.88
N THR A 105 18.53 10.15 -10.91
CA THR A 105 17.33 10.35 -10.11
C THR A 105 16.08 9.98 -10.90
N THR A 106 15.00 9.66 -10.20
CA THR A 106 13.72 9.31 -10.80
C THR A 106 12.61 10.13 -10.16
N ARG A 107 11.82 10.83 -10.98
CA ARG A 107 10.56 11.42 -10.54
C ARG A 107 9.48 10.36 -10.57
N VAL A 108 8.89 10.11 -9.39
CA VAL A 108 7.74 9.22 -9.22
C VAL A 108 6.50 10.09 -9.05
N GLU A 109 5.53 9.92 -9.93
CA GLU A 109 4.23 10.56 -9.83
C GLU A 109 3.17 9.53 -9.48
N LEU A 110 2.36 9.83 -8.46
CA LEU A 110 1.24 9.02 -8.04
C LEU A 110 -0.05 9.81 -8.23
N THR A 111 -0.87 9.33 -9.15
CA THR A 111 -2.21 9.82 -9.41
C THR A 111 -3.23 8.88 -8.78
N VAL A 112 -4.10 9.39 -7.91
CA VAL A 112 -5.16 8.61 -7.26
C VAL A 112 -6.51 9.24 -7.52
N TYR A 113 -7.48 8.42 -7.91
CA TYR A 113 -8.87 8.82 -8.07
C TYR A 113 -9.82 7.65 -7.82
N ALA A 114 -11.11 7.96 -7.67
CA ALA A 114 -12.15 6.95 -7.49
C ALA A 114 -13.21 7.11 -8.59
N GLU A 115 -13.38 6.07 -9.41
CA GLU A 115 -14.47 5.99 -10.37
C GLU A 115 -15.76 5.64 -9.62
N GLN A 116 -16.66 6.62 -9.52
CA GLN A 116 -17.95 6.44 -8.85
C GLN A 116 -19.03 6.00 -9.83
N ARG A 117 -19.88 5.07 -9.40
CA ARG A 117 -21.12 4.69 -10.10
C ARG A 117 -22.34 5.55 -9.71
N HIS A 118 -22.36 6.26 -8.58
CA HIS A 118 -23.50 7.12 -8.19
C HIS A 118 -23.11 8.37 -7.37
N PHE A 119 -23.91 9.43 -7.54
CA PHE A 119 -23.68 10.84 -7.14
C PHE A 119 -23.88 11.16 -5.64
N VAL A 120 -24.54 10.29 -4.87
CA VAL A 120 -24.99 10.61 -3.49
C VAL A 120 -23.85 10.51 -2.45
N ASP A 121 -22.78 9.77 -2.74
CA ASP A 121 -21.58 9.69 -1.87
C ASP A 121 -20.71 10.97 -1.90
N LYS A 122 -20.96 11.87 -2.84
CA LYS A 122 -20.16 13.09 -3.10
C LYS A 122 -20.20 14.08 -1.93
N ILE A 123 -21.26 14.07 -1.13
CA ILE A 123 -21.48 15.00 -0.01
C ILE A 123 -20.68 14.59 1.25
N LYS A 124 -20.36 13.30 1.43
CA LYS A 124 -19.54 12.81 2.58
C LYS A 124 -18.02 13.01 2.38
N HIS A 125 -17.60 13.55 1.24
CA HIS A 125 -16.18 13.62 0.83
C HIS A 125 -15.60 15.04 0.76
N PHE A 126 -16.26 16.04 1.34
CA PHE A 126 -15.65 17.36 1.52
C PHE A 126 -14.39 17.22 2.40
N GLY A 127 -13.20 17.42 1.83
CA GLY A 127 -11.90 17.19 2.49
C GLY A 127 -11.24 15.82 2.24
N ALA A 128 -11.91 14.89 1.55
CA ALA A 128 -11.33 13.58 1.21
C ALA A 128 -10.11 13.71 0.28
N SER A 129 -10.17 14.60 -0.72
CA SER A 129 -9.06 14.87 -1.64
C SER A 129 -7.80 15.38 -0.92
N GLY A 130 -7.96 16.26 0.07
CA GLY A 130 -6.84 16.76 0.88
C GLY A 130 -6.24 15.67 1.77
N SER A 131 -7.06 14.79 2.34
CA SER A 131 -6.57 13.64 3.11
C SER A 131 -5.85 12.61 2.23
N ILE A 132 -6.41 12.27 1.07
CA ILE A 132 -5.79 11.39 0.07
C ILE A 132 -4.44 11.99 -0.36
N ARG A 133 -4.42 13.27 -0.76
CA ARG A 133 -3.18 13.97 -1.13
C ARG A 133 -2.11 13.88 -0.05
N ARG A 134 -2.47 14.18 1.21
CA ARG A 134 -1.52 14.11 2.34
C ARG A 134 -0.96 12.71 2.56
N ARG A 135 -1.80 11.67 2.43
CA ARG A 135 -1.37 10.27 2.64
C ARG A 135 -0.51 9.76 1.50
N SER A 136 -0.90 10.03 0.26
CA SER A 136 -0.13 9.69 -0.92
C SER A 136 1.22 10.41 -0.92
N ALA A 137 1.25 11.70 -0.57
CA ALA A 137 2.51 12.45 -0.43
C ALA A 137 3.39 11.87 0.69
N LYS A 138 2.81 11.46 1.82
CA LYS A 138 3.56 10.79 2.90
C LYS A 138 4.07 9.41 2.47
N ALA A 139 3.30 8.68 1.67
CA ALA A 139 3.72 7.39 1.12
C ALA A 139 4.91 7.54 0.17
N LEU A 140 4.84 8.48 -0.79
CA LEU A 140 5.96 8.75 -1.69
C LEU A 140 7.20 9.24 -0.95
N ARG A 141 7.04 10.07 0.09
CA ARG A 141 8.17 10.49 0.94
C ARG A 141 8.83 9.29 1.61
N ARG A 142 8.04 8.40 2.22
CA ARG A 142 8.57 7.18 2.85
C ARG A 142 9.25 6.25 1.86
N LEU A 143 8.70 6.15 0.64
CA LEU A 143 9.34 5.40 -0.45
C LEU A 143 10.71 6.00 -0.79
N ARG A 144 10.80 7.32 -0.93
CA ARG A 144 12.06 8.02 -1.14
C ARG A 144 13.05 7.74 0.01
N ASP A 145 12.60 7.92 1.25
CA ASP A 145 13.45 7.73 2.44
C ASP A 145 13.99 6.28 2.50
N LEU A 146 13.22 5.26 2.07
CA LEU A 146 13.70 3.87 1.98
C LEU A 146 14.86 3.69 0.99
N PHE A 147 14.82 4.35 -0.16
CA PHE A 147 15.87 4.27 -1.17
C PHE A 147 17.09 5.10 -0.78
N GLU A 148 16.88 6.31 -0.29
CA GLU A 148 17.97 7.24 0.09
C GLU A 148 18.74 6.75 1.32
N GLU A 149 18.09 6.03 2.23
CA GLU A 149 18.73 5.41 3.40
C GLU A 149 19.27 4.00 3.11
N GLY A 150 19.15 3.49 1.87
CA GLY A 150 19.61 2.15 1.48
C GLY A 150 18.80 0.98 2.07
N ARG A 151 17.70 1.26 2.79
CA ARG A 151 16.87 0.25 3.47
C ARG A 151 15.94 -0.51 2.53
N ALA A 152 15.79 -0.08 1.27
CA ALA A 152 14.91 -0.71 0.30
C ALA A 152 15.25 -2.19 0.04
N ALA A 153 16.53 -2.55 0.07
CA ALA A 153 16.99 -3.94 -0.14
C ALA A 153 16.60 -4.87 1.04
N ASP A 154 16.48 -4.33 2.25
CA ASP A 154 16.23 -5.10 3.47
C ASP A 154 14.74 -5.31 3.76
N VAL A 155 13.85 -4.69 2.97
CA VAL A 155 12.40 -4.76 3.20
C VAL A 155 11.90 -6.18 3.00
N GLN A 156 11.46 -6.79 4.10
CA GLN A 156 10.77 -8.08 4.09
C GLN A 156 9.34 -7.92 3.55
N GLY A 157 8.97 -8.78 2.60
CA GLY A 157 7.67 -8.76 1.96
C GLY A 157 6.55 -9.30 2.86
N ALA A 158 5.37 -8.69 2.79
CA ALA A 158 4.16 -9.27 3.36
C ALA A 158 3.74 -10.51 2.59
N THR A 159 3.20 -11.51 3.29
CA THR A 159 2.79 -12.78 2.68
C THR A 159 1.26 -12.92 2.58
N VAL A 160 0.81 -14.01 1.96
CA VAL A 160 -0.60 -14.39 1.90
C VAL A 160 -1.14 -14.56 3.34
N ALA A 161 -2.37 -14.10 3.58
CA ALA A 161 -3.01 -14.01 4.91
C ALA A 161 -2.49 -12.92 5.86
N GLY A 162 -1.58 -12.03 5.43
CA GLY A 162 -1.07 -10.94 6.26
C GLY A 162 -0.01 -11.38 7.25
N TYR A 163 0.62 -12.53 6.97
CA TYR A 163 1.72 -13.06 7.77
C TYR A 163 2.99 -12.23 7.50
N ASP A 164 3.52 -11.65 8.57
CA ASP A 164 4.74 -10.84 8.61
C ASP A 164 5.88 -11.78 9.05
N PRO A 165 6.83 -12.14 8.15
CA PRO A 165 7.88 -13.10 8.49
C PRO A 165 8.79 -12.62 9.63
N GLY A 166 8.88 -11.30 9.87
CA GLY A 166 9.64 -10.74 11.01
C GLY A 166 8.93 -10.87 12.36
N LYS A 167 7.63 -11.16 12.36
CA LYS A 167 6.80 -11.40 13.56
C LYS A 167 6.32 -12.84 13.68
N ALA A 168 6.78 -13.71 12.79
CA ALA A 168 6.49 -15.13 12.86
C ALA A 168 7.00 -15.69 14.19
N PRO A 169 6.17 -16.46 14.93
CA PRO A 169 6.72 -17.38 15.90
C PRO A 169 7.72 -18.25 15.16
N ARG A 170 9.01 -18.17 15.53
CA ARG A 170 10.00 -19.09 14.99
C ARG A 170 9.52 -20.48 15.37
N PHE A 171 9.51 -21.43 14.42
CA PHE A 171 9.19 -22.82 14.73
C PHE A 171 10.11 -23.27 15.88
N GLY A 172 9.56 -23.56 17.06
CA GLY A 172 10.32 -23.85 18.29
C GLY A 172 10.45 -22.70 19.32
N ALA A 173 9.91 -21.50 19.06
CA ALA A 173 9.77 -20.48 20.10
C ALA A 173 8.61 -20.87 21.03
N HIS A 174 8.94 -21.35 22.22
CA HIS A 174 7.96 -21.72 23.24
C HIS A 174 7.00 -20.57 23.54
N ILE A 175 5.69 -20.85 23.46
CA ILE A 175 4.67 -20.06 24.15
C ILE A 175 4.89 -20.37 25.63
N GLU A 176 5.39 -19.40 26.41
CA GLU A 176 5.39 -19.55 27.86
C GLU A 176 3.95 -19.79 28.33
N PRO A 177 3.71 -20.80 29.20
CA PRO A 177 2.39 -21.00 29.79
C PRO A 177 1.99 -19.74 30.54
N ARG A 178 0.77 -19.25 30.32
CA ARG A 178 0.15 -18.30 31.25
C ARG A 178 0.00 -19.01 32.59
N ASP A 179 0.88 -18.68 33.52
CA ASP A 179 0.86 -19.25 34.85
C ASP A 179 -0.45 -18.97 35.58
N SER A 180 -0.96 -20.06 36.15
CA SER A 180 -1.77 -20.17 37.37
C SER A 180 -3.19 -19.59 37.38
N LEU A 181 -4.15 -20.49 37.15
CA LEU A 181 -5.34 -20.61 37.99
C LEU A 181 -4.90 -20.65 39.46
N ALA A 182 -5.09 -19.55 40.19
CA ALA A 182 -5.10 -19.59 41.64
C ALA A 182 -6.46 -20.12 42.09
N VAL A 183 -6.54 -21.44 42.28
CA VAL A 183 -7.44 -22.04 43.26
C VAL A 183 -6.76 -21.89 44.61
N ALA A 184 -7.37 -21.14 45.53
CA ALA A 184 -7.11 -21.28 46.95
C ALA A 184 -8.38 -20.94 47.74
N ASP A 185 -8.84 -21.99 48.40
CA ASP A 185 -9.90 -22.14 49.38
C ASP A 185 -9.82 -21.11 50.54
N ARG A 186 -10.97 -20.54 50.94
CA ARG A 186 -11.35 -20.16 52.31
C ARG A 186 -12.77 -19.63 52.38
#